data_AF-A0A6P1D0X6-F1
#
_entry.id   AF-A0A6P1D0X6-F1
#
_cell.length_a   1.000
_cell.length_b   1.000
_cell.length_c   1.000
_cell.angle_alpha   90.00
_cell.angle_beta   90.00
_cell.angle_gamma   90.00
#
_symmetry.space_group_name_H-M   'P 1'
#
loop_
_entity.id
_entity.type
_entity.pdbx_description
1 polymer ?
#
loop_
_entity_poly.entity_id
_entity_poly.type
_entity_poly.pdbx_seq_one_letter_code
_entity_poly.pdbx_strand_id
1 'polypeptide(L)'
;MILMSRGEIVATGSWLYADTVSSSVFVIRLGYDFWYEVAREEGTLEAEETPTLDADGQAYYVSFHGLRDDGSFWPDSVAYRSADEAKAAAESRLPSPVIWVAPSTWCD
;
A
#
# COMPACT_ATOMS: atom_id res chain seq x y z
N MET A 1 -7.05 22.65 0.34
CA MET A 1 -6.30 21.70 1.20
C MET A 1 -7.25 20.56 1.49
N ILE A 2 -7.26 19.53 0.65
CA ILE A 2 -8.09 18.35 0.84
C ILE A 2 -7.44 17.57 1.98
N LEU A 3 -8.19 17.34 3.07
CA LEU A 3 -7.75 16.53 4.19
C LEU A 3 -7.84 15.06 3.75
N MET A 4 -6.90 14.61 2.93
CA MET A 4 -6.77 13.20 2.58
C MET A 4 -6.53 12.43 3.88
N SER A 5 -7.45 11.52 4.20
CA SER A 5 -7.37 10.69 5.41
C SER A 5 -5.99 10.04 5.52
N ARG A 6 -5.37 10.11 6.70
CA ARG A 6 -4.07 9.48 6.97
C ARG A 6 -4.19 7.98 6.66
N GLY A 7 -3.26 7.47 5.85
CA GLY A 7 -3.18 6.04 5.58
C GLY A 7 -2.87 5.23 6.82
N GLU A 8 -3.21 3.95 6.78
CA GLU A 8 -2.99 3.01 7.88
C GLU A 8 -2.14 1.84 7.40
N ILE A 9 -1.10 1.48 8.15
CA ILE A 9 -0.32 0.27 7.88
C ILE A 9 -1.13 -0.93 8.38
N VAL A 10 -1.62 -1.75 7.46
CA VAL A 10 -2.43 -2.95 7.77
C VAL A 10 -1.63 -4.24 7.71
N ALA A 11 -0.44 -4.21 7.10
CA ALA A 11 0.53 -5.31 7.20
C ALA A 11 1.96 -4.77 7.12
N THR A 12 2.87 -5.41 7.84
CA THR A 12 4.32 -5.17 7.77
C THR A 12 4.99 -6.51 7.49
N GLY A 13 5.96 -6.52 6.60
CA GLY A 13 6.80 -7.67 6.29
C GLY A 13 8.24 -7.26 6.13
N SER A 14 9.12 -8.27 6.10
CA SER A 14 10.52 -8.10 5.79
C SER A 14 10.95 -9.08 4.71
N TRP A 15 11.90 -8.67 3.88
CA TRP A 15 12.49 -9.48 2.81
C TRP A 15 14.00 -9.25 2.77
N LEU A 16 14.74 -10.16 2.14
CA LEU A 16 16.18 -10.02 1.97
C LEU A 16 16.51 -9.53 0.57
N TYR A 17 17.12 -8.36 0.46
CA TYR A 17 17.75 -7.93 -0.77
C TYR A 17 19.10 -8.62 -0.94
N ALA A 18 19.29 -9.26 -2.09
CA ALA A 18 20.47 -10.07 -2.42
C ALA A 18 20.83 -11.07 -1.31
N ASP A 19 19.80 -11.68 -0.68
CA ASP A 19 19.92 -12.64 0.44
C ASP A 19 20.71 -12.15 1.66
N THR A 20 21.00 -10.85 1.76
CA THR A 20 21.93 -10.31 2.78
C THR A 20 21.40 -9.09 3.53
N VAL A 21 20.61 -8.23 2.88
CA VAL A 21 20.13 -6.97 3.49
C VAL A 21 18.64 -7.09 3.81
N SER A 22 18.29 -7.05 5.10
CA SER A 22 16.89 -7.04 5.52
C SER A 22 16.25 -5.68 5.21
N SER A 23 15.19 -5.73 4.41
CA SER A 23 14.41 -4.57 3.97
C SER A 23 12.95 -4.75 4.37
N SER A 24 12.28 -3.65 4.73
CA SER A 24 10.87 -3.65 5.09
C SER A 24 9.97 -3.54 3.86
N VAL A 25 8.77 -4.07 3.99
CA VAL A 25 7.66 -3.85 3.07
C VAL A 25 6.38 -3.65 3.88
N PHE A 26 5.55 -2.72 3.46
CA PHE A 26 4.35 -2.31 4.16
C PHE A 26 3.16 -2.42 3.20
N VAL A 27 2.02 -2.85 3.73
CA VAL A 27 0.73 -2.69 3.05
C VAL A 27 -0.02 -1.57 3.73
N ILE A 28 -0.37 -0.55 2.96
CA ILE A 28 -1.03 0.67 3.45
C ILE A 28 -2.43 0.73 2.87
N ARG A 29 -3.40 0.96 3.76
CA ARG A 29 -4.81 1.18 3.45
C ARG A 29 -5.11 2.67 3.37
N LEU A 30 -5.81 3.08 2.33
CA LEU A 30 -6.35 4.42 2.13
C LEU A 30 -7.86 4.35 1.88
N GLY A 31 -8.61 5.35 2.34
CA GLY A 31 -10.04 5.49 2.03
C GLY A 31 -10.34 6.15 0.68
N TYR A 32 -9.37 6.16 -0.23
CA TYR A 32 -9.45 6.72 -1.58
C TYR A 32 -8.38 6.07 -2.47
N ASP A 33 -8.55 6.16 -3.79
CA ASP A 33 -7.53 5.72 -4.73
C ASP A 33 -6.53 6.87 -5.00
N PHE A 34 -5.31 6.73 -4.49
CA PHE A 34 -4.24 7.70 -4.65
C PHE A 34 -3.96 8.05 -6.12
N TRP A 35 -3.86 7.05 -6.99
CA TRP A 35 -3.49 7.30 -8.40
C TRP A 35 -4.63 7.95 -9.16
N TYR A 36 -5.87 7.59 -8.83
CA TYR A 36 -7.06 8.27 -9.36
C TYR A 36 -7.08 9.75 -8.98
N GLU A 37 -6.84 10.08 -7.70
CA GLU A 37 -6.84 11.46 -7.23
C GLU A 37 -5.69 12.27 -7.86
N VAL A 38 -4.50 11.69 -8.01
CA VAL A 38 -3.38 12.32 -8.73
C VAL A 38 -3.74 12.59 -10.20
N ALA A 39 -4.28 11.60 -10.92
CA ALA A 39 -4.68 11.77 -12.31
C ALA A 39 -5.81 12.80 -12.47
N ARG A 40 -6.73 12.88 -11.50
CA ARG A 40 -7.78 13.91 -11.45
C ARG A 40 -7.20 15.31 -11.24
N GLU A 41 -6.23 15.47 -10.34
CA GLU A 41 -5.58 16.76 -10.06
C GLU A 41 -4.72 17.24 -11.24
N GLU A 42 -4.03 16.33 -11.91
CA GLU A 42 -3.22 16.61 -13.10
C GLU A 42 -4.07 16.77 -14.38
N GLY A 43 -5.37 16.47 -14.31
CA GLY A 43 -6.28 16.52 -15.46
C GLY A 43 -5.99 15.46 -16.53
N THR A 44 -5.34 14.36 -16.14
CA THR A 44 -4.96 13.23 -17.02
C THR A 44 -5.88 12.02 -16.85
N LEU A 45 -6.97 12.15 -16.10
CA LEU A 45 -7.95 11.09 -15.88
C LEU A 45 -8.61 10.68 -17.21
N GLU A 46 -8.66 9.38 -17.51
CA GLU A 46 -9.41 8.92 -18.68
C GLU A 46 -10.94 9.04 -18.44
N ALA A 47 -11.71 9.22 -19.52
CA ALA A 47 -13.14 9.55 -19.44
C ALA A 47 -14.01 8.50 -18.70
N GLU A 48 -13.57 7.24 -18.68
CA GLU A 48 -14.26 6.12 -18.03
C GLU A 48 -13.46 5.53 -16.87
N GLU A 49 -12.35 6.18 -16.48
CA GLU A 49 -11.55 5.73 -15.36
C GLU A 49 -12.35 5.87 -14.06
N THR A 50 -12.32 4.82 -13.24
CA THR A 50 -12.98 4.77 -11.93
C THR A 50 -11.96 4.35 -10.88
N PRO A 51 -12.09 4.85 -9.64
CA PRO A 51 -11.12 4.53 -8.59
C PRO A 51 -11.17 3.04 -8.27
N THR A 52 -10.01 2.44 -8.03
CA THR A 52 -9.88 1.06 -7.62
C THR A 52 -10.05 0.95 -6.11
N LEU A 53 -11.30 0.74 -5.70
CA LEU A 53 -11.70 0.59 -4.29
C LEU A 53 -12.36 -0.78 -4.05
N ASP A 54 -12.28 -1.24 -2.81
CA ASP A 54 -13.06 -2.37 -2.29
C ASP A 54 -14.52 -1.97 -1.98
N ALA A 55 -15.30 -2.91 -1.45
CA ALA A 55 -16.70 -2.68 -1.12
C ALA A 55 -16.91 -1.66 0.02
N ASP A 56 -15.89 -1.45 0.85
CA ASP A 56 -15.88 -0.49 1.97
C ASP A 56 -15.25 0.86 1.57
N GLY A 57 -14.96 1.06 0.27
CA GLY A 57 -14.36 2.28 -0.25
C GLY A 57 -12.86 2.42 0.07
N GLN A 58 -12.16 1.32 0.30
CA GLN A 58 -10.73 1.32 0.62
C GLN A 58 -9.88 0.85 -0.57
N ALA A 59 -8.69 1.42 -0.70
CA ALA A 59 -7.62 0.95 -1.57
C ALA A 59 -6.42 0.50 -0.74
N TYR A 60 -5.71 -0.52 -1.24
CA TYR A 60 -4.53 -1.08 -0.60
C TYR A 60 -3.32 -0.90 -1.51
N TYR A 61 -2.19 -0.55 -0.93
CA TYR A 61 -0.95 -0.26 -1.65
C TYR A 61 0.25 -0.90 -0.97
N VAL A 62 1.26 -1.23 -1.76
CA VAL A 62 2.56 -1.66 -1.27
C VAL A 62 3.47 -0.44 -1.15
N SER A 63 4.22 -0.36 -0.06
CA SER A 63 5.35 0.58 0.05
C SER A 63 6.57 -0.06 0.69
N PHE A 64 7.75 0.28 0.18
CA PHE A 64 9.04 -0.11 0.78
C PHE A 64 9.58 0.93 1.75
N HIS A 65 8.92 2.09 1.83
CA HIS A 65 9.30 3.21 2.68
C HIS A 65 8.35 3.40 3.88
N GLY A 66 7.11 2.93 3.76
CA GLY A 66 6.08 3.11 4.79
C GLY A 66 5.44 4.49 4.73
N LEU A 67 4.80 4.89 5.83
CA LEU A 67 4.26 6.25 5.99
C LEU A 67 5.37 7.18 6.49
N ARG A 68 5.46 8.39 5.93
CA ARG A 68 6.38 9.41 6.42
C ARG A 68 5.84 10.06 7.71
N ASP A 69 6.71 10.71 8.48
CA ASP A 69 6.36 11.35 9.77
C ASP A 69 5.28 12.43 9.63
N ASP A 70 5.23 13.10 8.49
CA ASP A 70 4.20 14.09 8.15
C ASP A 70 2.86 13.43 7.75
N GLY A 71 2.82 12.10 7.63
CA GLY A 71 1.69 11.33 7.14
C GLY A 71 1.61 11.28 5.60
N SER A 72 2.58 11.88 4.90
CA SER A 72 2.68 11.78 3.45
C SER A 72 3.00 10.34 3.05
N PHE A 73 2.40 9.94 1.94
CA PHE A 73 2.47 8.57 1.45
C PHE A 73 2.63 8.61 -0.08
N TRP A 74 3.63 7.89 -0.59
CA TRP A 74 3.78 7.62 -2.01
C TRP A 74 3.79 6.10 -2.21
N PRO A 75 2.80 5.52 -2.90
CA PRO A 75 2.75 4.09 -3.12
C PRO A 75 3.83 3.64 -4.11
N ASP A 76 4.44 2.49 -3.85
CA ASP A 76 5.37 1.80 -4.76
C ASP A 76 4.63 0.81 -5.70
N SER A 77 3.29 0.82 -5.65
CA SER A 77 2.40 -0.04 -6.44
C SER A 77 1.19 0.71 -6.98
N VAL A 78 0.46 0.03 -7.87
CA VAL A 78 -0.92 0.39 -8.20
C VAL A 78 -1.84 0.12 -7.00
N ALA A 79 -3.10 0.55 -7.11
CA ALA A 79 -4.15 0.25 -6.13
C ALA A 79 -4.61 -1.20 -6.23
N TYR A 80 -4.88 -1.82 -5.08
CA TYR A 80 -5.47 -3.15 -4.93
C TYR A 80 -6.78 -3.06 -4.14
N ARG A 81 -7.66 -4.05 -4.29
CA ARG A 81 -8.95 -4.11 -3.58
C ARG A 81 -8.89 -4.95 -2.30
N SER A 82 -7.73 -5.51 -1.97
CA SER A 82 -7.53 -6.18 -0.69
C SER A 82 -6.07 -6.14 -0.24
N ALA A 83 -5.87 -6.29 1.06
CA ALA A 83 -4.52 -6.43 1.63
C ALA A 83 -3.82 -7.69 1.10
N ASP A 84 -4.53 -8.78 0.85
CA ASP A 84 -3.94 -10.03 0.37
C ASP A 84 -3.52 -9.93 -1.10
N GLU A 85 -4.26 -9.22 -1.95
CA GLU A 85 -3.82 -8.86 -3.30
C GLU A 85 -2.54 -8.03 -3.26
N ALA A 86 -2.47 -7.03 -2.37
CA ALA A 86 -1.28 -6.20 -2.21
C ALA A 86 -0.07 -7.01 -1.72
N LYS A 87 -0.25 -7.94 -0.77
CA LYS A 87 0.81 -8.85 -0.31
C LYS A 87 1.32 -9.74 -1.43
N ALA A 88 0.41 -10.38 -2.18
CA ALA A 88 0.77 -11.24 -3.30
C ALA A 88 1.52 -10.45 -4.39
N ALA A 89 1.10 -9.21 -4.66
CA ALA A 89 1.80 -8.33 -5.58
C ALA A 89 3.21 -7.97 -5.08
N ALA A 90 3.38 -7.68 -3.80
CA ALA A 90 4.70 -7.46 -3.20
C ALA A 90 5.61 -8.69 -3.37
N GLU A 91 5.12 -9.87 -2.99
CA GLU A 91 5.86 -11.14 -3.11
C GLU A 91 6.26 -11.44 -4.55
N SER A 92 5.39 -11.19 -5.53
CA SER A 92 5.69 -11.44 -6.94
C SER A 92 6.78 -10.53 -7.53
N ARG A 93 6.99 -9.35 -6.92
CA ARG A 93 7.97 -8.35 -7.38
C ARG A 93 9.33 -8.53 -6.72
N LEU A 94 9.38 -9.22 -5.59
CA LEU A 94 10.59 -9.33 -4.78
C LEU A 94 11.37 -10.60 -5.13
N PRO A 95 12.71 -10.54 -5.15
CA PRO A 95 13.55 -11.69 -5.51
C PRO A 95 13.56 -12.78 -4.43
N SER A 96 13.21 -12.42 -3.19
CA SER A 96 13.20 -13.31 -2.04
C SER A 96 11.84 -13.26 -1.34
N PRO A 97 11.43 -14.35 -0.65
CA PRO A 97 10.15 -14.40 0.06
C PRO A 97 10.01 -13.28 1.10
N VAL A 98 8.78 -12.79 1.25
CA VAL A 98 8.43 -11.84 2.31
C VAL A 98 8.00 -12.63 3.56
N ILE A 99 8.58 -12.27 4.70
CA ILE A 99 8.15 -12.73 6.00
C ILE A 99 7.22 -11.66 6.57
N TRP A 100 5.92 -11.91 6.50
CA TRP A 100 4.91 -11.02 7.08
C TRP A 100 4.87 -11.18 8.60
N VAL A 101 4.82 -10.06 9.31
CA VAL A 101 4.59 -10.03 10.75
C VAL A 101 3.13 -10.45 10.97
N ALA A 102 2.94 -11.55 11.71
CA ALA A 102 1.60 -11.94 12.15
C ALA A 102 0.98 -10.77 12.92
N PRO A 103 -0.34 -10.51 12.78
CA PRO A 103 -1.01 -9.54 13.65
C PRO A 103 -0.66 -9.94 15.08
N SER A 104 -0.02 -9.04 15.82
CA SER A 104 0.41 -9.32 17.18
C SER A 104 -0.84 -9.67 18.00
N THR A 105 -1.07 -10.96 18.22
CA THR A 105 -2.00 -11.45 19.22
C THR A 105 -1.32 -11.19 20.55
N TRP A 106 -1.39 -9.95 21.02
CA TRP A 106 -1.17 -9.67 22.43
C TRP A 106 -2.33 -10.36 23.15
N CYS A 107 -2.07 -11.55 23.68
CA CYS A 107 -2.93 -12.15 24.69
C CYS A 107 -2.84 -11.27 25.95
N ASP A 108 -4.02 -10.93 26.47
CA ASP A 108 -4.28 -10.48 27.84
C ASP A 108 -3.50 -11.26 28.93
#